data_AF-A0A7C3VH25-F1
#
_entry.id   AF-A0A7C3VH25-F1
#
_cell.length_a   1.000
_cell.length_b   1.000
_cell.length_c   1.000
_cell.angle_alpha   90.00
_cell.angle_beta   90.00
_cell.angle_gamma   90.00
#
_symmetry.space_group_name_H-M   'P 1'
#
loop_
_entity.id
_entity.type
_entity.pdbx_description
1 polymer ?
#
loop_
_entity_poly.entity_id
_entity_poly.type
_entity_poly.pdbx_seq_one_letter_code
_entity_poly.pdbx_strand_id
1 'polypeptide(L)'
;MLKLSAKAPGKILRPSVPLLLVSAASLLVAAPPTGYPSRGDSRITPTALFGIAATAQDAITDGEIAQFAKSVWEIEQKRQQAYNEIKKINNGATPPINCSDADSLNGLGRAVRDLAVNFCEESKTIAANNGLTVSRFNQIQSAYQNDAQVKQKVDAELIRIQGESITN
;
A
#
# COMPACT_ATOMS: atom_id res chain seq x y z
N MET A 1 -7.32 2.63 -2.76
CA MET A 1 -8.63 3.31 -2.76
C MET A 1 -9.00 3.73 -1.36
N LEU A 2 -9.54 4.94 -1.23
CA LEU A 2 -10.04 5.50 0.03
C LEU A 2 -11.33 4.82 0.46
N LYS A 3 -11.36 4.34 1.70
CA LYS A 3 -12.54 3.75 2.34
C LYS A 3 -12.90 4.55 3.58
N LEU A 4 -14.19 4.82 3.76
CA LEU A 4 -14.72 5.35 5.02
C LEU A 4 -15.30 4.16 5.80
N SER A 5 -14.51 3.62 6.72
CA SER A 5 -14.90 2.52 7.60
C SER A 5 -14.13 2.67 8.91
N ALA A 6 -14.63 2.05 9.99
CA ALA A 6 -13.89 2.03 11.25
C ALA A 6 -12.51 1.39 11.03
N LYS A 7 -11.44 2.17 11.21
CA LYS A 7 -10.09 1.61 11.28
C LYS A 7 -9.87 1.21 12.73
N ALA A 8 -9.59 -0.08 12.96
CA ALA A 8 -9.23 -0.55 14.29
C ALA A 8 -8.00 0.24 14.78
N PRO A 9 -8.01 0.81 16.01
CA PRO A 9 -6.83 1.45 16.55
C PRO A 9 -5.70 0.42 16.59
N GLY A 10 -4.55 0.79 16.03
CA GLY A 10 -3.43 -0.13 15.78
C GLY A 10 -3.09 -0.94 17.02
N LYS A 11 -3.34 -2.25 16.97
CA LYS A 11 -2.66 -3.20 17.84
C LYS A 11 -1.20 -3.22 17.39
N ILE A 12 -0.32 -2.67 18.22
CA ILE A 12 1.12 -2.85 18.12
C ILE A 12 1.38 -4.35 18.10
N LEU A 13 1.66 -4.89 16.90
CA LEU A 13 2.05 -6.28 16.74
C LEU A 13 3.44 -6.41 17.35
N ARG A 14 3.51 -6.81 18.62
CA ARG A 14 4.74 -7.31 19.23
C ARG A 14 5.21 -8.51 18.38
N PRO A 15 6.38 -8.47 17.73
CA PRO A 15 6.93 -9.67 17.15
C PRO A 15 7.37 -10.57 18.30
N SER A 16 6.61 -11.63 18.56
CA SER A 16 7.09 -12.77 19.31
C SER A 16 8.20 -13.40 18.47
N VAL A 17 9.46 -13.15 18.85
CA VAL A 17 10.62 -13.83 18.27
C VAL A 17 10.54 -15.31 18.71
N PRO A 18 10.29 -16.28 17.82
CA PRO A 18 10.48 -17.67 18.19
C PRO A 18 11.99 -17.91 18.31
N LEU A 19 12.41 -18.33 19.49
CA LEU A 19 13.72 -18.86 19.79
C LEU A 19 13.96 -20.08 18.87
N LEU A 20 14.75 -19.91 17.81
CA LEU A 20 15.14 -21.02 16.95
C LEU A 20 16.10 -21.93 17.71
N LEU A 21 15.61 -23.12 18.11
CA LEU A 21 16.47 -24.20 18.56
C LEU A 21 17.25 -24.74 17.36
N VAL A 22 18.56 -24.57 17.42
CA VAL A 22 19.53 -25.18 16.51
C VAL A 22 19.48 -26.70 16.70
N SER A 23 19.28 -27.45 15.62
CA SER A 23 19.53 -28.89 15.61
C SER A 23 20.35 -29.23 14.37
N ALA A 24 21.62 -29.50 14.62
CA ALA A 24 22.55 -30.06 13.66
C ALA A 24 22.29 -31.56 13.49
N ALA A 25 22.21 -32.03 12.24
CA ALA A 25 22.40 -33.44 11.91
C ALA A 25 23.09 -33.54 10.55
N SER A 26 24.19 -34.28 10.54
CA SER A 26 25.21 -34.32 9.49
C SER A 26 25.00 -35.44 8.47
N LEU A 27 25.57 -35.22 7.28
CA LEU A 27 26.30 -36.16 6.39
C LEU A 27 25.63 -37.47 5.94
N LEU A 28 25.57 -37.66 4.62
CA LEU A 28 26.02 -38.90 3.95
C LEU A 28 26.55 -38.61 2.54
N VAL A 29 27.64 -39.29 2.20
CA VAL A 29 28.50 -39.20 1.00
C VAL A 29 28.15 -40.31 0.00
N ALA A 30 28.49 -40.09 -1.28
CA ALA A 30 28.91 -41.04 -2.35
C ALA A 30 28.06 -40.91 -3.64
N ALA A 31 28.54 -41.04 -4.88
CA ALA A 31 29.82 -40.98 -5.60
C ALA A 31 29.47 -41.04 -7.13
N PRO A 32 30.32 -40.55 -8.08
CA PRO A 32 30.08 -40.56 -9.55
C PRO A 32 30.44 -41.97 -10.15
N PRO A 33 30.37 -42.33 -11.48
CA PRO A 33 30.65 -41.51 -12.69
C PRO A 33 30.02 -41.93 -14.06
N THR A 34 30.46 -41.26 -15.14
CA THR A 34 30.64 -41.70 -16.56
C THR A 34 29.59 -41.44 -17.67
N GLY A 35 30.10 -40.83 -18.77
CA GLY A 35 29.74 -41.05 -20.20
C GLY A 35 28.43 -40.43 -20.67
N TYR A 36 28.30 -39.69 -21.78
CA TYR A 36 28.99 -39.76 -23.09
C TYR A 36 28.90 -38.38 -23.81
N PRO A 37 29.83 -38.04 -24.72
CA PRO A 37 29.65 -36.92 -25.63
C PRO A 37 28.85 -37.37 -26.85
N SER A 38 27.87 -36.57 -27.27
CA SER A 38 27.27 -36.67 -28.60
C SER A 38 27.31 -35.32 -29.27
N ARG A 39 28.20 -35.27 -30.26
CA ARG A 39 28.46 -34.20 -31.21
C ARG A 39 27.30 -34.21 -32.21
N GLY A 40 26.46 -33.18 -32.14
CA GLY A 40 25.38 -32.92 -33.09
C GLY A 40 25.56 -31.53 -33.68
N ASP A 41 25.68 -31.50 -35.01
CA ASP A 41 26.01 -30.36 -35.85
C ASP A 41 24.88 -29.31 -35.91
N SER A 42 25.28 -28.07 -36.25
CA SER A 42 24.47 -27.07 -36.95
C SER A 42 23.28 -26.42 -36.24
N ARG A 43 23.52 -25.20 -35.74
CA ARG A 43 22.96 -23.93 -36.24
C ARG A 43 23.35 -22.82 -35.27
N ILE A 44 24.18 -21.88 -35.74
CA ILE A 44 24.38 -20.59 -35.07
C ILE A 44 23.04 -19.88 -35.15
N THR A 45 22.20 -20.13 -34.14
CA THR A 45 21.01 -19.33 -33.90
C THR A 45 21.54 -18.10 -33.18
N PRO A 46 21.39 -16.88 -33.70
CA PRO A 46 21.73 -15.70 -32.94
C PRO A 46 20.88 -15.75 -31.68
N THR A 47 21.50 -16.04 -30.54
CA THR A 47 20.87 -15.89 -29.24
C THR A 47 20.53 -14.42 -29.15
N ALA A 48 19.26 -14.08 -29.41
CA ALA A 48 18.75 -12.77 -29.10
C ALA A 48 18.97 -12.60 -27.60
N LEU A 49 20.02 -11.86 -27.24
CA LEU A 49 20.14 -11.24 -25.94
C LEU A 49 18.98 -10.26 -25.90
N PHE A 50 17.81 -10.76 -25.47
CA PHE A 50 16.73 -9.93 -25.01
C PHE A 50 17.29 -9.21 -23.80
N GLY A 51 17.93 -8.07 -24.07
CA GLY A 51 18.17 -7.06 -23.07
C GLY A 51 16.84 -6.87 -22.39
N ILE A 52 16.81 -7.19 -21.10
CA ILE A 52 15.73 -6.81 -20.20
C ILE A 52 15.51 -5.33 -20.43
N ALA A 53 14.52 -4.99 -21.25
CA ALA A 53 13.92 -3.68 -21.23
C ALA A 53 13.26 -3.64 -19.85
N ALA A 54 14.02 -3.17 -18.86
CA ALA A 54 13.45 -2.71 -17.62
C ALA A 54 12.47 -1.62 -18.05
N THR A 55 11.18 -1.97 -18.09
CA THR A 55 10.14 -0.97 -18.21
C THR A 55 10.38 -0.04 -17.04
N ALA A 56 10.83 1.18 -17.30
CA ALA A 56 10.92 2.23 -16.31
C ALA A 56 9.49 2.50 -15.83
N GLN A 57 9.03 1.72 -14.85
CA GLN A 57 7.97 2.18 -13.98
C GLN A 57 8.60 3.37 -13.26
N ASP A 58 8.07 4.57 -13.48
CA ASP A 58 8.58 5.80 -12.85
C ASP A 58 8.79 5.54 -11.36
N ALA A 59 10.06 5.43 -10.97
CA ALA A 59 10.45 5.02 -9.64
C ALA A 59 9.80 5.97 -8.62
N ILE A 60 9.19 5.39 -7.58
CA ILE A 60 8.58 6.19 -6.52
C ILE A 60 9.70 6.89 -5.75
N THR A 61 9.70 8.22 -5.79
CA THR A 61 10.73 9.04 -5.16
C THR A 61 10.47 9.23 -3.67
N ASP A 62 11.49 9.57 -2.89
CA ASP A 62 11.32 9.89 -1.46
C ASP A 62 10.42 11.13 -1.25
N GLY A 63 10.44 12.09 -2.18
CA GLY A 63 9.52 13.23 -2.17
C GLY A 63 8.06 12.82 -2.33
N GLU A 64 7.77 11.90 -3.24
CA GLU A 64 6.42 11.35 -3.42
C GLU A 64 5.96 10.52 -2.22
N ILE A 65 6.88 9.84 -1.54
CA ILE A 65 6.59 9.15 -0.27
C ILE A 65 6.18 10.16 0.80
N ALA A 66 6.90 11.28 0.93
CA ALA A 66 6.57 12.33 1.88
C ALA A 66 5.20 12.97 1.59
N GLN A 67 4.95 13.31 0.32
CA GLN A 67 3.67 13.85 -0.14
C GLN A 67 2.52 12.88 0.09
N PHE A 68 2.73 11.59 -0.16
CA PHE A 68 1.75 10.53 0.07
C PHE A 68 1.45 10.34 1.55
N ALA A 69 2.48 10.23 2.39
CA ALA A 69 2.32 10.08 3.83
C ALA A 69 1.56 11.26 4.45
N LYS A 70 1.90 12.49 4.05
CA LYS A 70 1.18 13.70 4.47
C LYS A 70 -0.28 13.68 4.03
N SER A 71 -0.54 13.31 2.78
CA SER A 71 -1.91 13.16 2.27
C SER A 71 -2.71 12.15 3.09
N VAL A 72 -2.13 10.97 3.36
CA VAL A 72 -2.77 9.89 4.15
C VAL A 72 -3.06 10.36 5.58
N TRP A 73 -2.15 11.10 6.20
CA TRP A 73 -2.36 11.65 7.54
C TRP A 73 -3.55 12.62 7.59
N GLU A 74 -3.60 13.61 6.70
CA GLU A 74 -4.68 14.59 6.64
C GLU A 74 -6.03 13.95 6.28
N ILE A 75 -6.03 13.04 5.30
CA ILE A 75 -7.19 12.24 4.91
C ILE A 75 -7.73 11.44 6.09
N GLU A 76 -6.86 10.83 6.91
CA GLU A 76 -7.31 10.04 8.06
C GLU A 76 -8.02 10.93 9.09
N GLN A 77 -7.55 12.17 9.32
CA GLN A 77 -8.25 13.11 10.19
C GLN A 77 -9.66 13.41 9.66
N LYS A 78 -9.79 13.67 8.36
CA LYS A 78 -11.10 13.87 7.71
C LYS A 78 -11.97 12.63 7.75
N ARG A 79 -11.38 11.45 7.59
CA ARG A 79 -12.07 10.16 7.68
C ARG A 79 -12.72 9.98 9.05
N GLN A 80 -12.02 10.36 10.13
CA GLN A 80 -12.56 10.27 11.48
C GLN A 80 -13.69 11.27 11.72
N GLN A 81 -13.57 12.50 11.21
CA GLN A 81 -14.64 13.50 11.27
C GLN A 81 -15.91 13.00 10.58
N ALA A 82 -15.81 12.63 9.29
CA ALA A 82 -16.94 12.15 8.51
C ALA A 82 -17.56 10.86 9.10
N TYR A 83 -16.72 9.94 9.59
CA TYR A 83 -17.20 8.72 10.27
C TYR A 83 -18.07 9.05 11.49
N ASN A 84 -17.61 9.97 12.34
CA ASN A 84 -18.33 10.37 13.54
C ASN A 84 -19.61 11.14 13.23
N GLU A 85 -19.61 12.00 12.21
CA GLU A 85 -20.80 12.73 11.78
C GLU A 85 -21.86 11.79 11.21
N ILE A 86 -21.48 10.87 10.33
CA ILE A 86 -22.39 9.85 9.80
C ILE A 86 -22.97 9.02 10.94
N LYS A 87 -22.14 8.61 11.90
CA LYS A 87 -22.60 7.84 13.07
C LYS A 87 -23.69 8.57 13.86
N LYS A 88 -23.58 9.89 14.03
CA LYS A 88 -24.59 10.72 14.74
C LYS A 88 -25.94 10.74 14.01
N ILE A 89 -25.93 10.80 12.67
CA ILE A 89 -27.15 10.96 11.88
C ILE A 89 -27.75 9.63 11.39
N ASN A 90 -27.02 8.52 11.52
CA ASN A 90 -27.40 7.21 11.00
C ASN A 90 -27.51 6.15 12.11
N ASN A 91 -28.17 6.51 13.22
CA ASN A 91 -28.49 5.61 14.33
C ASN A 91 -27.28 4.83 14.88
N GLY A 92 -26.11 5.46 14.95
CA GLY A 92 -24.90 4.82 15.46
C GLY A 92 -24.18 3.89 14.48
N ALA A 93 -24.68 3.74 13.25
CA ALA A 93 -24.09 2.90 12.22
C ALA A 93 -23.38 3.74 11.13
N THR A 94 -22.27 3.23 10.62
CA THR A 94 -21.60 3.80 9.45
C THR A 94 -21.53 2.73 8.36
N PRO A 95 -22.22 2.92 7.22
CA PRO A 95 -22.19 1.95 6.13
C PRO A 95 -20.79 1.89 5.50
N PRO A 96 -20.43 0.75 4.87
CA PRO A 96 -19.20 0.68 4.10
C PRO A 96 -19.27 1.63 2.91
N ILE A 97 -18.35 2.59 2.84
CA ILE A 97 -18.27 3.58 1.77
C ILE A 97 -16.92 3.43 1.07
N ASN A 98 -16.95 3.38 -0.26
CA ASN A 98 -15.77 3.31 -1.11
C ASN A 98 -15.82 4.47 -2.12
N CYS A 99 -14.88 5.41 -2.00
CA CYS A 99 -14.86 6.62 -2.81
C CYS A 99 -14.62 6.37 -4.31
N SER A 100 -14.31 5.14 -4.70
CA SER A 100 -14.12 4.74 -6.10
C SER A 100 -15.25 3.87 -6.63
N ASP A 101 -16.26 3.58 -5.82
CA ASP A 101 -17.43 2.78 -6.18
C ASP A 101 -18.69 3.64 -6.03
N ALA A 102 -19.26 4.05 -7.17
CA ALA A 102 -20.44 4.89 -7.22
C ALA A 102 -21.67 4.21 -6.58
N ASP A 103 -21.78 2.89 -6.68
CA ASP A 103 -22.91 2.15 -6.12
C ASP A 103 -22.87 2.17 -4.59
N SER A 104 -21.67 2.17 -3.99
CA SER A 104 -21.48 2.35 -2.55
C SER A 104 -21.97 3.71 -2.03
N LEU A 105 -22.07 4.72 -2.90
CA LEU A 105 -22.58 6.06 -2.58
C LEU A 105 -24.08 6.19 -2.91
N ASN A 106 -24.51 5.66 -4.05
CA ASN A 106 -25.89 5.79 -4.54
C ASN A 106 -26.91 5.09 -3.63
N GLY A 107 -26.52 3.98 -3.00
CA GLY A 107 -27.37 3.25 -2.04
C GLY A 107 -27.57 3.94 -0.70
N LEU A 108 -26.90 5.07 -0.43
CA LEU A 108 -26.96 5.76 0.84
C LEU A 108 -28.15 6.73 0.91
N GLY A 109 -28.74 6.86 2.11
CA GLY A 109 -29.70 7.92 2.41
C GLY A 109 -29.06 9.30 2.20
N ARG A 110 -29.85 10.29 1.76
CA ARG A 110 -29.36 11.61 1.28
C ARG A 110 -28.33 12.24 2.20
N ALA A 111 -28.63 12.41 3.50
CA ALA A 111 -27.73 13.08 4.43
C ALA A 111 -26.38 12.33 4.62
N VAL A 112 -26.42 11.00 4.66
CA VAL A 112 -25.21 10.17 4.76
C VAL A 112 -24.40 10.23 3.45
N ARG A 113 -25.09 10.23 2.31
CA ARG A 113 -24.47 10.36 0.99
C ARG A 113 -23.75 11.69 0.84
N ASP A 114 -24.35 12.79 1.27
CA ASP A 114 -23.76 14.12 1.14
C ASP A 114 -22.44 14.22 1.94
N LEU A 115 -22.41 13.69 3.17
CA LEU A 115 -21.18 13.59 3.97
C LEU A 115 -20.13 12.67 3.32
N ALA A 116 -20.56 11.53 2.78
CA ALA A 116 -19.66 10.58 2.11
C ALA A 116 -19.03 11.18 0.84
N VAL A 117 -19.84 11.84 0.00
CA VAL A 117 -19.37 12.55 -1.21
C VAL A 117 -18.40 13.65 -0.83
N ASN A 118 -18.75 14.48 0.17
CA ASN A 118 -17.86 15.56 0.62
C ASN A 118 -16.50 15.00 1.10
N PHE A 119 -16.50 13.95 1.90
CA PHE A 119 -15.26 13.28 2.31
C PHE A 119 -14.43 12.78 1.12
N CYS A 120 -15.07 12.16 0.13
CA CYS A 120 -14.39 11.65 -1.05
C CYS A 120 -13.77 12.77 -1.91
N GLU A 121 -14.46 13.91 -2.06
CA GLU A 121 -13.94 15.07 -2.79
C GLU A 121 -12.84 15.80 -2.00
N GLU A 122 -12.99 15.96 -0.68
CA GLU A 122 -11.93 16.51 0.18
C GLU A 122 -10.66 15.66 0.09
N SER A 123 -10.80 14.34 0.08
CA SER A 123 -9.64 13.43 -0.03
C SER A 123 -8.87 13.59 -1.34
N LYS A 124 -9.58 13.79 -2.47
CA LYS A 124 -8.94 14.09 -3.76
C LYS A 124 -8.22 15.43 -3.71
N THR A 125 -8.85 16.44 -3.11
CA THR A 125 -8.30 17.79 -2.97
C THR A 125 -7.05 17.79 -2.09
N ILE A 126 -7.03 17.04 -0.99
CA ILE A 126 -5.86 16.88 -0.12
C ILE A 126 -4.69 16.27 -0.89
N ALA A 127 -4.93 15.20 -1.66
CA ALA A 127 -3.87 14.59 -2.47
C ALA A 127 -3.30 15.61 -3.48
N ALA A 128 -4.17 16.35 -4.17
CA ALA A 128 -3.77 17.38 -5.13
C ALA A 128 -2.97 18.51 -4.47
N ASN A 129 -3.41 19.01 -3.31
CA ASN A 129 -2.72 20.07 -2.56
C ASN A 129 -1.33 19.64 -2.07
N ASN A 130 -1.14 18.35 -1.80
CA ASN A 130 0.15 17.78 -1.46
C ASN A 130 0.98 17.38 -2.70
N GLY A 131 0.56 17.76 -3.91
CA GLY A 131 1.34 17.59 -5.14
C GLY A 131 1.14 16.26 -5.85
N LEU A 132 0.13 15.47 -5.48
CA LEU A 132 -0.17 14.19 -6.10
C LEU A 132 -1.43 14.25 -6.97
N THR A 133 -1.33 13.74 -8.19
CA THR A 133 -2.54 13.41 -8.96
C THR A 133 -3.25 12.21 -8.33
N VAL A 134 -4.56 12.08 -8.55
CA VAL A 134 -5.33 10.90 -8.07
C VAL A 134 -4.73 9.58 -8.59
N SER A 135 -4.28 9.57 -9.86
CA SER A 135 -3.61 8.41 -10.45
C SER A 135 -2.31 8.07 -9.71
N ARG A 136 -1.44 9.07 -9.47
CA ARG A 136 -0.17 8.83 -8.77
C ARG A 136 -0.37 8.45 -7.31
N PHE A 137 -1.31 9.08 -6.61
CA PHE A 137 -1.72 8.67 -5.26
C PHE A 137 -2.15 7.20 -5.23
N ASN A 138 -2.97 6.75 -6.18
CA ASN A 138 -3.41 5.37 -6.25
C ASN A 138 -2.27 4.39 -6.57
N GLN A 139 -1.32 4.78 -7.43
CA GLN A 139 -0.12 3.99 -7.71
C GLN A 139 0.72 3.80 -6.44
N ILE A 140 1.02 4.89 -5.71
CA ILE A 140 1.78 4.82 -4.46
C ILE A 140 1.00 4.04 -3.39
N GLN A 141 -0.32 4.21 -3.31
CA GLN A 141 -1.18 3.43 -2.42
C GLN A 141 -1.14 1.93 -2.72
N SER A 142 -1.05 1.55 -3.99
CA SER A 142 -0.88 0.15 -4.40
C SER A 142 0.50 -0.35 -4.00
N ALA A 143 1.56 0.43 -4.26
CA ALA A 143 2.91 0.09 -3.85
C ALA A 143 3.02 -0.04 -2.33
N TYR A 144 2.43 0.87 -1.54
CA TYR A 144 2.36 0.77 -0.08
C TYR A 144 1.75 -0.55 0.43
N GLN A 145 0.82 -1.14 -0.33
CA GLN A 145 0.16 -2.40 0.04
C GLN A 145 0.98 -3.64 -0.36
N ASN A 146 1.79 -3.53 -1.41
CA ASN A 146 2.40 -4.70 -2.08
C ASN A 146 3.94 -4.69 -2.07
N ASP A 147 4.58 -3.57 -1.74
CA ASP A 147 6.03 -3.38 -1.70
C ASP A 147 6.47 -3.04 -0.26
N ALA A 148 7.31 -3.92 0.31
CA ALA A 148 7.80 -3.78 1.67
C ALA A 148 8.70 -2.56 1.90
N GLN A 149 9.48 -2.15 0.89
CA GLN A 149 10.35 -0.98 0.98
C GLN A 149 9.54 0.30 0.97
N VAL A 150 8.56 0.41 0.06
CA VAL A 150 7.64 1.57 0.03
C VAL A 150 6.86 1.63 1.33
N LYS A 151 6.35 0.50 1.81
CA LYS A 151 5.65 0.42 3.10
C LYS A 151 6.49 0.95 4.26
N GLN A 152 7.73 0.47 4.38
CA GLN A 152 8.63 0.90 5.46
C GLN A 152 8.87 2.41 5.44
N LYS A 153 9.16 2.97 4.26
CA LYS A 153 9.43 4.41 4.11
C LYS A 153 8.20 5.27 4.44
N VAL A 154 7.03 4.88 3.95
CA VAL A 154 5.77 5.59 4.26
C VAL A 154 5.45 5.51 5.76
N ASP A 155 5.60 4.33 6.39
CA ASP A 155 5.31 4.16 7.81
C ASP A 155 6.28 5.00 8.69
N ALA A 156 7.56 5.10 8.32
CA ALA A 156 8.53 5.96 8.99
C ALA A 156 8.15 7.44 8.90
N GLU A 157 7.70 7.88 7.72
CA GLU A 157 7.29 9.26 7.51
C GLU A 157 6.00 9.61 8.26
N LEU A 158 5.04 8.68 8.34
CA LEU A 158 3.83 8.85 9.16
C LEU A 158 4.17 9.03 10.65
N ILE A 159 5.14 8.28 11.17
CA ILE A 159 5.62 8.43 12.55
C ILE A 159 6.23 9.83 12.76
N ARG A 160 7.05 10.30 11.82
CA ARG A 160 7.65 11.64 11.87
C ARG A 160 6.57 12.73 11.94
N ILE A 161 5.59 12.69 11.04
CA ILE A 161 4.47 13.65 10.99
C ILE A 161 3.66 13.64 12.29
N GLN A 162 3.41 12.46 12.86
CA GLN A 162 2.69 12.32 14.12
C GLN A 162 3.47 12.92 15.29
N GLY A 163 4.78 12.70 15.35
CA GLY A 163 5.64 13.31 16.37
C GLY A 163 5.60 14.83 16.32
N GLU A 164 5.70 15.42 15.12
CA GLU A 164 5.65 16.88 14.91
C GLU A 164 4.28 17.47 15.26
N SER A 165 3.21 16.72 15.01
CA SER A 165 1.84 17.15 15.32
C SER A 165 1.52 17.18 16.82
N ILE A 166 2.32 16.52 17.66
CA ILE A 166 2.15 16.48 19.13
C ILE A 166 2.94 17.61 19.82
N THR A 167 3.97 18.13 19.16
CA THR A 167 4.86 19.18 19.70
C THR A 167 4.42 20.61 19.39
N ASN A 168 3.39 20.79 18.55
CA ASN A 168 2.76 22.06 18.18
C ASN A 168 1.36 22.16 18.78
#